data_AF-A0A3D5B5L9-F1
#
_entry.id   AF-A0A3D5B5L9-F1
#
_cell.length_a   1.000
_cell.length_b   1.000
_cell.length_c   1.000
_cell.angle_alpha   90.00
_cell.angle_beta   90.00
_cell.angle_gamma   90.00
#
_symmetry.space_group_name_H-M   'P 1'
#
loop_
_entity.id
_entity.type
_entity.pdbx_description
1 polymer ?
#
loop_
_entity_poly.entity_id
_entity_poly.type
_entity_poly.pdbx_seq_one_letter_code
_entity_poly.pdbx_strand_id
1 'polypeptide(L)'
;MPNIDPVAFHLGSLTVRWYGIFITVAILSGYIVSCLNAKRRGVKLDMMLEVFLFAVPLAILGARLSYVLFHAKDFSVHSWSDFLRIFAIRKGGISILGAIPGGALGVYIACKINKVPLSYLLD
;
A
#
# COMPACT_ATOMS: atom_id res chain seq x y z
N MET A 1 10.46 -21.96 -23.16
CA MET A 1 9.69 -20.76 -22.76
C MET A 1 10.69 -19.63 -22.53
N PRO A 2 10.47 -18.40 -23.04
CA PRO A 2 11.38 -17.30 -22.77
C PRO A 2 11.47 -17.07 -21.26
N ASN A 3 12.68 -17.15 -20.71
CA ASN A 3 12.96 -16.95 -19.29
C ASN A 3 13.10 -15.44 -19.05
N ILE A 4 12.00 -14.80 -18.69
CA ILE A 4 11.99 -13.36 -18.38
C ILE A 4 12.55 -13.20 -16.96
N ASP A 5 13.69 -12.53 -16.85
CA ASP A 5 14.27 -12.21 -15.55
C ASP A 5 13.28 -11.37 -14.72
N PRO A 6 12.97 -11.77 -13.47
CA PRO A 6 12.03 -11.04 -12.62
C PRO A 6 12.61 -9.71 -12.11
N VAL A 7 13.92 -9.51 -12.28
CA VAL A 7 14.65 -8.30 -11.90
C VAL A 7 14.65 -7.32 -13.08
N ALA A 8 14.21 -6.09 -12.83
CA ALA A 8 14.25 -5.03 -13.84
C ALA A 8 15.64 -4.39 -13.90
N PHE A 9 16.16 -3.98 -12.74
CA PHE A 9 17.51 -3.42 -12.60
C PHE A 9 17.98 -3.45 -11.14
N HIS A 10 19.29 -3.30 -10.95
CA HIS A 10 19.91 -3.14 -9.64
C HIS A 10 20.31 -1.68 -9.42
N LEU A 11 19.96 -1.13 -8.26
CA LEU A 11 20.42 0.16 -7.79
C LEU A 11 21.36 -0.07 -6.59
N GLY A 12 22.64 -0.35 -6.87
CA GLY A 12 23.60 -0.77 -5.86
C GLY A 12 23.18 -2.08 -5.17
N SER A 13 22.88 -2.03 -3.86
CA SER A 13 22.39 -3.18 -3.09
C SER A 13 20.86 -3.40 -3.18
N LEU A 14 20.13 -2.49 -3.83
CA LEU A 14 18.68 -2.60 -3.98
C LEU A 14 18.33 -3.29 -5.30
N THR A 15 17.67 -4.45 -5.21
CA THR A 15 17.16 -5.16 -6.39
C THR A 15 15.73 -4.70 -6.68
N VAL A 16 15.51 -4.05 -7.82
CA VAL A 16 14.17 -3.62 -8.26
C VAL A 16 13.58 -4.69 -9.17
N ARG A 17 12.38 -5.16 -8.83
CA ARG A 17 11.68 -6.23 -9.56
C ARG A 17 10.54 -5.66 -10.38
N TRP A 18 10.21 -6.31 -11.50
CA TRP A 18 9.14 -5.89 -12.41
C TRP A 18 7.79 -5.73 -11.73
N TYR A 19 7.42 -6.65 -10.81
CA TYR A 19 6.16 -6.54 -10.09
C TYR A 19 6.06 -5.24 -9.27
N GLY A 20 7.19 -4.75 -8.73
CA GLY A 20 7.21 -3.52 -7.94
C GLY A 20 6.89 -2.31 -8.81
N ILE A 21 7.46 -2.29 -10.02
CA ILE A 21 7.20 -1.24 -11.02
C ILE A 21 5.72 -1.24 -11.39
N PHE A 22 5.14 -2.41 -11.71
CA PHE A 22 3.72 -2.49 -12.06
C PHE A 22 2.80 -2.08 -10.92
N ILE A 23 3.10 -2.45 -9.68
CA ILE A 23 2.33 -2.01 -8.50
C ILE A 23 2.41 -0.49 -8.34
N THR A 24 3.61 0.09 -8.43
CA THR A 24 3.77 1.55 -8.33
C THR A 24 3.00 2.27 -9.43
N VAL A 25 3.08 1.79 -10.68
CA VAL A 25 2.31 2.35 -11.80
C VAL A 25 0.81 2.25 -11.54
N ALA A 26 0.32 1.10 -11.05
CA ALA A 26 -1.10 0.92 -10.74
C ALA A 26 -1.59 1.89 -9.64
N ILE A 27 -0.79 2.10 -8.58
CA ILE A 27 -1.09 3.05 -7.51
C ILE A 27 -1.12 4.48 -8.06
N LEU A 28 -0.13 4.87 -8.85
CA LEU A 28 -0.06 6.21 -9.46
C LEU A 28 -1.21 6.44 -10.43
N SER A 29 -1.55 5.47 -11.28
CA SER A 29 -2.68 5.59 -12.18
C SER A 29 -4.00 5.72 -11.43
N GLY A 30 -4.17 4.96 -10.34
CA GLY A 30 -5.35 5.08 -9.47
C GLY A 30 -5.47 6.48 -8.87
N TYR A 31 -4.37 7.03 -8.35
CA TYR A 31 -4.33 8.38 -7.82
C TYR A 31 -4.67 9.45 -8.88
N ILE A 32 -4.08 9.35 -10.07
CA ILE A 32 -4.36 10.29 -11.18
C ILE A 32 -5.84 10.25 -11.55
N VAL A 33 -6.42 9.06 -11.70
CA VAL A 33 -7.86 8.90 -12.00
C VAL A 33 -8.72 9.50 -10.89
N SER A 34 -8.38 9.27 -9.62
CA SER A 34 -9.06 9.91 -8.48
C SER A 34 -8.99 11.44 -8.55
N CYS A 35 -7.82 12.02 -8.86
CA CYS A 35 -7.68 13.47 -9.04
C CYS A 35 -8.50 14.01 -10.22
N LEU A 36 -8.56 13.29 -11.34
CA LEU A 36 -9.36 13.67 -12.50
C LEU A 36 -10.85 13.68 -12.16
N ASN A 37 -11.33 12.68 -11.42
CA ASN A 37 -12.70 12.62 -10.93
C ASN A 37 -12.98 13.71 -9.88
N ALA A 38 -12.02 13.97 -8.98
CA ALA A 38 -12.09 15.05 -8.00
C ALA A 38 -12.35 16.39 -8.68
N LYS A 39 -11.56 16.71 -9.71
CA LYS A 39 -11.65 17.96 -10.46
C LYS A 39 -12.99 18.11 -11.16
N ARG A 40 -13.55 17.02 -11.71
CA ARG A 40 -14.89 17.01 -12.33
C ARG A 40 -16.01 17.27 -11.32
N ARG A 41 -15.84 16.83 -10.06
CA ARG A 41 -16.82 16.99 -8.98
C ARG A 41 -16.62 18.25 -8.13
N GLY A 42 -15.61 19.07 -8.44
CA GLY A 42 -15.28 20.26 -7.63
C GLY A 42 -14.63 19.94 -6.29
N VAL A 43 -14.13 18.71 -6.10
CA VAL A 43 -13.38 18.31 -4.91
C VAL A 43 -11.97 18.90 -4.95
N LYS A 44 -11.51 19.43 -3.82
CA LYS A 44 -10.15 19.98 -3.68
C LYS A 44 -9.11 18.88 -3.89
N LEU A 45 -8.11 19.14 -4.71
CA LEU A 45 -6.98 18.24 -4.92
C LEU A 45 -6.19 17.98 -3.62
N ASP A 46 -6.16 18.95 -2.71
CA ASP A 46 -5.56 18.79 -1.38
C ASP A 46 -6.18 17.63 -0.61
N MET A 47 -7.51 17.47 -0.69
CA MET A 47 -8.20 16.35 -0.06
C MET A 47 -7.77 15.01 -0.68
N MET A 48 -7.58 14.95 -2.00
CA MET A 48 -7.10 13.73 -2.67
C MET A 48 -5.68 13.38 -2.26
N LEU A 49 -4.81 14.38 -2.09
CA LEU A 49 -3.46 14.20 -1.55
C LEU A 49 -3.52 13.65 -0.13
N GLU A 50 -4.37 14.20 0.74
CA GLU A 50 -4.54 13.69 2.11
C GLU A 50 -5.03 12.25 2.11
N VAL A 51 -6.05 11.91 1.31
CA VAL A 51 -6.53 10.53 1.15
C VAL A 51 -5.40 9.61 0.71
N PHE A 52 -4.59 10.02 -0.27
CA PHE A 52 -3.45 9.22 -0.74
C PHE A 52 -2.39 9.03 0.34
N LEU A 53 -2.07 10.10 1.09
CA LEU A 53 -1.09 10.09 2.18
C LEU A 53 -1.52 9.21 3.35
N PHE A 54 -2.82 9.03 3.61
CA PHE A 54 -3.29 8.06 4.60
C PHE A 54 -3.45 6.66 4.02
N ALA A 55 -4.01 6.51 2.82
CA ALA A 55 -4.31 5.22 2.22
C ALA A 55 -3.05 4.39 1.94
N VAL A 56 -2.00 4.98 1.38
CA VAL A 56 -0.79 4.23 0.98
C VAL A 56 -0.03 3.67 2.20
N PRO A 57 0.29 4.46 3.25
CA PRO A 57 0.97 3.93 4.42
C PRO A 57 0.12 2.91 5.17
N LEU A 58 -1.19 3.14 5.33
CA LEU A 58 -2.06 2.18 6.01
C LEU A 58 -2.25 0.90 5.20
N ALA A 59 -2.26 0.97 3.86
CA ALA A 59 -2.23 -0.21 3.01
C ALA A 59 -0.94 -1.01 3.23
N ILE A 60 0.23 -0.36 3.25
CA ILE A 60 1.51 -1.03 3.49
C ILE A 60 1.55 -1.67 4.88
N LEU A 61 1.05 -0.95 5.90
CA LEU A 61 0.96 -1.46 7.28
C LEU A 61 0.00 -2.66 7.38
N GLY A 62 -1.20 -2.57 6.82
CA GLY A 62 -2.17 -3.66 6.82
C GLY A 62 -1.66 -4.89 6.06
N ALA A 63 -0.96 -4.66 4.94
CA ALA A 63 -0.35 -5.73 4.16
C ALA A 63 0.77 -6.46 4.92
N ARG A 64 1.48 -5.74 5.79
CA ARG A 64 2.47 -6.34 6.69
C ARG A 64 1.84 -7.05 7.88
N LEU A 65 0.85 -6.44 8.52
CA LEU A 65 0.15 -7.05 9.66
C LEU A 65 -0.50 -8.37 9.27
N SER A 66 -1.23 -8.39 8.14
CA SER A 66 -1.85 -9.61 7.62
C SER A 66 -0.83 -10.70 7.29
N TYR A 67 0.30 -10.36 6.67
CA TYR A 67 1.34 -11.35 6.37
C TYR A 67 1.87 -12.04 7.64
N VAL A 68 2.11 -11.25 8.69
CA VAL A 68 2.58 -11.74 10.00
C VAL A 68 1.53 -12.63 10.66
N LEU A 69 0.25 -12.26 10.59
CA LEU A 69 -0.84 -13.07 11.14
C LEU A 69 -0.96 -14.42 10.41
N PHE A 70 -0.83 -14.44 9.08
CA PHE A 70 -0.91 -15.68 8.29
C PHE A 70 0.32 -16.58 8.47
N HIS A 71 1.51 -15.99 8.67
CA HIS A 71 2.74 -16.72 8.94
C HIS A 71 3.08 -16.73 10.44
N ALA A 72 2.09 -16.60 11.33
CA ALA A 72 2.32 -16.48 12.77
C ALA A 72 3.12 -17.66 13.37
N LYS A 73 3.05 -18.84 12.75
CA LYS A 73 3.84 -20.03 13.12
C LYS A 73 5.34 -19.91 12.78
N ASP A 74 5.71 -19.12 11.77
CA ASP A 74 7.09 -18.85 11.39
C ASP A 74 7.70 -17.68 12.20
N PHE A 75 6.85 -16.90 12.88
CA PHE A 75 7.21 -15.79 13.75
C PHE A 75 7.10 -16.15 15.24
N SER A 76 7.53 -17.36 15.62
CA SER A 76 7.70 -17.75 17.02
C SER A 76 8.63 -16.76 17.73
N VAL A 77 8.06 -15.84 18.51
CA VAL A 77 8.80 -14.74 19.12
C VAL A 77 9.60 -15.28 20.31
N HIS A 78 10.84 -15.71 20.06
CA HIS A 78 11.75 -16.15 21.12
C HIS A 78 12.71 -15.05 21.57
N SER A 79 12.83 -13.94 20.83
CA SER A 79 13.68 -12.80 21.21
C SER A 79 13.24 -11.47 20.58
N TRP A 80 13.73 -10.35 21.14
CA TRP A 80 13.47 -8.98 20.63
C TRP A 80 13.97 -8.76 19.19
N SER A 81 15.00 -9.50 18.77
CA SER A 81 15.52 -9.50 17.40
C SER A 81 14.55 -10.13 16.39
N ASP A 82 13.72 -11.08 16.81
CA ASP A 82 12.68 -11.68 15.96
C ASP A 82 11.47 -10.76 15.80
N PHE A 83 11.16 -9.96 16.83
CA PHE A 83 10.14 -8.92 16.73
C PHE A 83 10.53 -7.85 15.68
N LEU A 84 11.81 -7.49 15.59
CA LEU A 84 12.29 -6.55 14.56
C LEU A 84 12.20 -7.12 13.13
N ARG A 85 12.17 -8.45 12.95
CA ARG A 85 11.96 -9.08 11.63
C ARG A 85 10.56 -8.85 11.07
N ILE A 86 9.58 -8.57 11.92
CA ILE A 86 8.21 -8.23 11.53
C ILE A 86 8.16 -6.94 10.69
N PHE A 87 9.06 -5.99 10.98
CA PHE A 87 9.20 -4.72 10.26
C PHE A 87 10.16 -4.80 9.07
N ALA A 88 10.78 -5.95 8.81
CA ALA A 88 11.73 -6.10 7.71
C ALA A 88 11.01 -6.17 6.35
N ILE A 89 10.61 -5.01 5.82
CA ILE A 89 9.83 -4.92 4.57
C ILE A 89 10.63 -5.44 3.34
N ARG A 90 11.96 -5.49 3.45
CA ARG A 90 12.88 -5.73 2.33
C ARG A 90 13.03 -7.19 1.88
N LYS A 91 12.63 -8.19 2.68
CA LYS A 91 12.85 -9.61 2.36
C LYS A 91 11.70 -10.29 1.58
N GLY A 92 10.71 -9.52 1.13
CA GLY A 92 9.43 -10.08 0.68
C GLY A 92 8.50 -10.34 1.88
N GLY A 93 7.21 -10.57 1.63
CA GLY A 93 6.21 -10.82 2.67
C GLY A 93 5.18 -9.71 2.88
N ILE A 94 4.66 -9.18 1.78
CA ILE A 94 3.53 -8.24 1.80
C ILE A 94 2.31 -9.03 1.31
N SER A 95 1.27 -9.13 2.13
CA SER A 95 0.04 -9.81 1.74
C SER A 95 -0.96 -8.80 1.17
N ILE A 96 -1.42 -9.03 -0.07
CA ILE A 96 -2.43 -8.17 -0.72
C ILE A 96 -3.74 -8.13 0.09
N LEU A 97 -4.05 -9.22 0.81
CA LEU A 97 -5.25 -9.36 1.63
C LEU A 97 -5.34 -8.32 2.75
N GLY A 98 -4.22 -7.87 3.30
CA GLY A 98 -4.22 -6.77 4.27
C GLY A 98 -4.01 -5.40 3.65
N ALA A 99 -3.49 -5.33 2.42
CA ALA A 99 -3.31 -4.06 1.71
C ALA A 99 -4.65 -3.38 1.42
N ILE A 100 -5.64 -4.15 0.96
CA ILE A 100 -6.97 -3.67 0.61
C ILE A 100 -7.72 -3.07 1.82
N PRO A 101 -7.92 -3.80 2.93
CA PRO A 101 -8.59 -3.25 4.12
C PRO A 101 -7.77 -2.14 4.79
N GLY A 102 -6.42 -2.23 4.76
CA GLY A 102 -5.55 -1.16 5.24
C GLY A 102 -5.72 0.14 4.44
N GLY A 103 -5.76 0.05 3.11
CA GLY A 103 -6.02 1.19 2.23
C GLY A 103 -7.41 1.77 2.44
N ALA A 104 -8.44 0.92 2.52
CA ALA A 104 -9.81 1.34 2.80
C ALA A 104 -9.93 2.07 4.15
N LEU A 105 -9.23 1.60 5.18
CA LEU A 105 -9.16 2.27 6.48
C LEU A 105 -8.51 3.65 6.37
N GLY A 106 -7.44 3.79 5.57
CA GLY A 106 -6.80 5.07 5.31
C GLY A 106 -7.72 6.06 4.59
N VAL A 107 -8.49 5.61 3.60
CA VAL A 107 -9.51 6.44 2.95
C VAL A 107 -10.57 6.86 3.97
N TYR A 108 -11.07 5.93 4.80
CA TYR A 108 -12.06 6.23 5.82
C TYR A 108 -11.59 7.28 6.83
N ILE A 109 -10.34 7.17 7.31
CA ILE A 109 -9.75 8.13 8.24
C ILE A 109 -9.63 9.52 7.57
N ALA A 110 -9.13 9.58 6.33
CA ALA A 110 -9.03 10.83 5.60
C ALA A 110 -10.40 11.48 5.35
N CYS A 111 -11.44 10.69 5.03
CA CYS A 111 -12.81 11.19 4.90
C CYS A 111 -13.34 11.79 6.21
N LYS A 112 -13.06 11.11 7.34
CA LYS A 112 -13.48 11.54 8.67
C LYS A 112 -12.81 12.84 9.10
N ILE A 113 -11.51 13.00 8.81
CA ILE A 113 -10.77 14.23 9.07
C ILE A 113 -11.34 15.40 8.24
N ASN A 114 -11.64 15.14 6.96
CA ASN A 114 -12.17 16.15 6.04
C ASN A 114 -13.69 16.38 6.14
N LYS A 115 -14.40 15.62 6.99
CA LYS A 115 -15.87 15.67 7.16
C LYS A 115 -16.64 15.45 5.85
N VAL A 116 -16.10 14.63 4.94
CA VAL A 116 -16.76 14.29 3.67
C VAL A 116 -17.36 12.88 3.78
N PRO A 117 -18.60 12.66 3.32
CA PRO A 117 -19.19 11.32 3.35
C PRO A 117 -18.42 10.36 2.41
N LEU A 118 -18.13 9.16 2.92
CA LEU A 118 -17.37 8.13 2.20
C LEU A 118 -18.02 7.77 0.86
N SER A 119 -19.35 7.77 0.78
CA SER A 119 -20.11 7.51 -0.44
C SER A 119 -19.78 8.49 -1.56
N TYR A 120 -19.49 9.76 -1.23
CA TYR A 120 -19.19 10.79 -2.22
C TYR A 120 -17.86 10.58 -2.94
N LEU A 121 -16.95 9.81 -2.32
CA LEU A 121 -15.67 9.40 -2.89
C LEU A 121 -15.70 8.02 -3.55
N LEU A 122 -16.65 7.17 -3.18
CA LEU A 122 -16.77 5.79 -3.69
C LEU A 122 -17.77 5.62 -4.83
N ASP A 123 -18.69 6.58 -5.03
CA ASP A 123 -19.47 6.74 -6.28
C ASP A 123 -18.58 7.14 -7.45
#